data_AF-A0A7G9QNP4-F1
#
_entry.id   AF-A0A7G9QNP4-F1
#
_cell.length_a   1.000
_cell.length_b   1.000
_cell.length_c   1.000
_cell.angle_alpha   90.00
_cell.angle_beta   90.00
_cell.angle_gamma   90.00
#
_symmetry.space_group_name_H-M   'P 1'
#
loop_
_entity.id
_entity.type
_entity.pdbx_description
1 polymer ?
#
loop_
_entity_poly.entity_id
_entity_poly.type
_entity_poly.pdbx_seq_one_letter_code
_entity_poly.pdbx_strand_id
1 'polypeptide(L)'
;MIVIPLSGQTGKSLTLAYRSNQSTPGYHLQVAQITPNASNKIERGENKERTLSHVQVVRSLENFSLNGKKNGSINFLPAKGIQQGSAEIIALLQNDKTGQITAAAKIKF
;
A
#
# COMPACT_ATOMS: atom_id res chain seq x y z
N MET A 1 12.08 -4.07 -12.57
CA MET A 1 10.77 -4.52 -12.06
C MET A 1 10.88 -4.72 -10.56
N ILE A 2 9.88 -4.28 -9.80
CA ILE A 2 9.72 -4.62 -8.38
C ILE A 2 8.73 -5.77 -8.25
N VAL A 3 9.03 -6.76 -7.42
CA VAL A 3 8.13 -7.88 -7.12
C VAL A 3 7.98 -7.96 -5.61
N ILE A 4 6.74 -8.09 -5.14
CA ILE A 4 6.42 -8.09 -3.72
C ILE A 4 5.49 -9.26 -3.39
N PRO A 5 6.04 -10.45 -3.10
CA PRO A 5 5.25 -11.53 -2.57
C PRO A 5 4.96 -11.31 -1.08
N LEU A 6 3.80 -11.79 -0.64
CA LEU A 6 3.51 -11.97 0.78
C LEU A 6 4.28 -13.21 1.26
N SER A 7 5.17 -13.06 2.25
CA SER A 7 5.98 -14.17 2.79
C SER A 7 5.47 -14.73 4.12
N GLY A 8 4.49 -14.08 4.75
CA GLY A 8 3.85 -14.57 5.97
C GLY A 8 2.92 -13.55 6.62
N GLN A 9 2.06 -14.03 7.52
CA GLN A 9 1.22 -13.20 8.39
C GLN A 9 1.47 -13.63 9.84
N THR A 10 1.90 -12.69 10.69
CA THR A 10 2.14 -12.95 12.12
C THR A 10 1.22 -12.05 12.93
N GLY A 11 0.21 -12.65 13.53
CA GLY A 11 -0.86 -11.92 14.21
C GLY A 11 -1.57 -10.97 13.24
N LYS A 12 -1.42 -9.66 13.48
CA LYS A 12 -2.04 -8.61 12.64
C LYS A 12 -1.11 -8.05 11.57
N SER A 13 0.17 -8.39 11.58
CA SER A 13 1.16 -7.83 10.66
C SER A 13 1.37 -8.72 9.44
N LEU A 14 1.65 -8.10 8.30
CA LEU A 14 2.02 -8.73 7.05
C LEU A 14 3.52 -8.60 6.83
N THR A 15 4.19 -9.71 6.58
CA THR A 15 5.58 -9.69 6.12
C THR A 15 5.60 -9.70 4.61
N LEU A 16 5.99 -8.57 4.02
CA LEU A 16 6.11 -8.38 2.58
C LEU A 16 7.57 -8.52 2.20
N ALA A 17 7.90 -9.56 1.45
CA ALA A 17 9.22 -9.66 0.84
C ALA A 17 9.25 -8.81 -0.42
N TYR A 18 10.37 -8.17 -0.74
CA TYR A 18 10.54 -7.38 -1.94
C TYR A 18 11.81 -7.78 -2.69
N ARG A 19 11.77 -7.62 -4.01
CA ARG A 19 12.95 -7.70 -4.88
C ARG A 19 12.88 -6.62 -5.94
N SER A 20 13.96 -5.88 -6.11
CA SER A 20 14.14 -4.82 -7.08
C SER A 20 15.31 -5.14 -8.02
N ASN A 21 15.12 -4.89 -9.31
CA ASN A 21 16.17 -5.03 -10.32
C ASN A 21 17.05 -3.78 -10.46
N GLN A 22 16.69 -2.65 -9.83
CA GLN A 22 17.46 -1.41 -9.88
C GLN A 22 18.27 -1.19 -8.59
N SER A 23 19.22 -0.25 -8.64
CA SER A 23 19.88 0.24 -7.43
C SER A 23 18.87 1.00 -6.56
N THR A 24 18.89 0.76 -5.26
CA THR A 24 17.97 1.37 -4.28
C THR A 24 18.59 2.36 -3.27
N PRO A 25 19.86 2.80 -3.34
CA PRO A 25 20.31 3.97 -2.60
C PRO A 25 19.49 5.21 -2.97
N GLY A 26 18.95 5.92 -1.98
CA GLY A 26 18.07 7.08 -2.20
C GLY A 26 16.67 6.72 -2.68
N TYR A 27 16.21 5.50 -2.39
CA TYR A 27 14.85 5.05 -2.60
C TYR A 27 14.26 4.45 -1.33
N HIS A 28 12.96 4.63 -1.17
CA HIS A 28 12.15 3.92 -0.18
C HIS A 28 11.02 3.15 -0.86
N LEU A 29 10.48 2.18 -0.12
CA LEU A 29 9.25 1.50 -0.48
C LEU A 29 8.08 2.16 0.27
N GLN A 30 7.21 2.84 -0.45
CA GLN A 30 5.97 3.37 0.09
C GLN A 30 4.88 2.31 -0.08
N VAL A 31 4.29 1.85 1.02
CA VAL A 31 3.29 0.78 1.04
C VAL A 31 1.96 1.35 1.51
N ALA A 32 0.92 1.10 0.72
CA ALA A 32 -0.43 1.55 0.98
C ALA A 32 -1.37 0.36 1.13
N GLN A 33 -2.22 0.39 2.16
CA GLN A 33 -3.43 -0.43 2.19
C GLN A 33 -4.58 0.34 1.54
N ILE A 34 -5.23 -0.28 0.57
CA ILE A 34 -6.26 0.33 -0.24
C ILE A 34 -7.57 -0.43 -0.10
N THR A 35 -8.67 0.30 0.06
CA THR A 35 -10.02 -0.22 -0.18
C THR A 35 -10.38 0.05 -1.64
N PRO A 36 -10.56 -0.99 -2.48
CA PRO A 36 -10.78 -0.80 -3.92
C PRO A 36 -12.06 -0.02 -4.23
N ASN A 37 -13.12 -0.26 -3.45
CA ASN A 37 -14.42 0.39 -3.60
C ASN A 37 -14.99 0.72 -2.22
N ALA A 38 -15.40 1.97 -2.03
CA ALA A 38 -16.13 2.42 -0.85
C ALA A 38 -17.36 3.23 -1.28
N SER A 39 -18.44 3.15 -0.52
CA SER A 39 -19.62 3.98 -0.74
C SER A 39 -20.08 4.61 0.57
N ASN A 40 -20.63 5.82 0.49
CA ASN A 40 -21.18 6.50 1.65
C ASN A 40 -22.49 7.22 1.27
N LYS A 41 -23.53 7.02 2.08
CA LYS A 41 -24.79 7.74 1.94
C LYS A 41 -24.72 9.02 2.76
N ILE A 42 -24.96 10.15 2.10
CA ILE A 42 -24.86 11.45 2.75
C ILE A 42 -26.22 11.82 3.34
N GLU A 43 -26.33 11.78 4.66
CA GLU A 43 -27.60 12.00 5.37
C GLU A 43 -28.01 13.48 5.45
N ARG A 44 -27.05 14.42 5.35
CA ARG A 44 -27.27 15.88 5.52
C ARG A 44 -26.28 16.72 4.71
N GLY A 45 -26.62 17.98 4.43
CA GLY A 45 -25.75 18.95 3.75
C GLY A 45 -25.97 19.06 2.24
N GLU A 46 -25.02 19.67 1.53
CA GLU A 46 -25.11 19.96 0.09
C GLU A 46 -25.34 18.71 -0.76
N ASN A 47 -24.75 17.57 -0.35
CA ASN A 47 -24.90 16.29 -1.03
C ASN A 47 -25.96 15.38 -0.40
N LYS A 48 -26.90 15.92 0.40
CA LYS A 48 -27.94 15.13 1.08
C LYS A 48 -28.66 14.19 0.11
N GLU A 49 -28.95 12.98 0.60
CA GLU A 49 -29.64 11.89 -0.11
C GLU A 49 -28.86 11.28 -1.27
N ARG A 50 -27.66 11.78 -1.59
CA ARG A 50 -26.77 11.14 -2.56
C ARG A 50 -25.95 10.03 -1.93
N THR A 51 -25.69 8.99 -2.72
CA THR A 51 -24.67 7.99 -2.44
C THR A 51 -23.42 8.36 -3.21
N LEU A 52 -22.31 8.59 -2.50
CA LEU A 52 -21.01 8.85 -3.11
C LEU A 52 -20.22 7.55 -3.19
N SER A 53 -19.66 7.29 -4.36
CA SER A 53 -18.78 6.14 -4.62
C SER A 53 -17.34 6.62 -4.74
N HIS A 54 -16.43 5.97 -4.01
CA HIS A 54 -15.01 6.21 -4.04
C HIS A 54 -14.29 4.94 -4.47
N VAL A 55 -13.25 5.08 -5.29
CA VAL A 55 -12.40 3.98 -5.73
C VAL A 55 -10.97 4.23 -5.26
N GLN A 56 -10.24 3.15 -4.98
CA GLN A 56 -8.85 3.18 -4.51
C GLN A 56 -8.61 4.12 -3.31
N VAL A 57 -9.41 3.96 -2.26
CA VAL A 57 -9.29 4.74 -1.03
C VAL A 57 -8.11 4.23 -0.21
N VAL A 58 -7.09 5.08 -0.01
CA VAL A 58 -5.95 4.79 0.86
C VAL A 58 -6.41 4.78 2.32
N ARG A 59 -6.19 3.66 3.03
CA ARG A 59 -6.55 3.46 4.43
C ARG A 59 -5.36 3.57 5.38
N SER A 60 -4.18 3.18 4.91
CA SER A 60 -2.90 3.45 5.57
C SER A 60 -1.82 3.61 4.52
N LEU A 61 -0.78 4.37 4.85
CA LEU A 61 0.37 4.65 4.00
C LEU A 61 1.61 4.72 4.88
N GLU A 62 2.60 3.89 4.59
CA GLU A 62 3.84 3.80 5.37
C GLU A 62 5.06 3.76 4.44
N ASN A 63 6.15 4.39 4.87
CA ASN A 63 7.41 4.41 4.14
C ASN A 63 8.43 3.49 4.81
N PHE A 64 9.04 2.61 4.03
CA PHE A 64 10.06 1.68 4.48
C PHE A 64 11.40 1.97 3.79
N SER A 65 12.42 2.31 4.57
CA SER A 65 13.78 2.47 4.04
C SER A 65 14.29 1.15 3.48
N LEU A 66 14.85 1.19 2.28
CA LEU A 66 15.50 0.04 1.66
C LEU A 66 16.97 -0.08 2.08
N ASN A 67 17.56 0.96 2.68
CA ASN A 67 18.98 1.01 3.09
C ASN A 67 19.93 0.54 1.97
N GLY A 68 19.62 0.88 0.72
CA GLY A 68 20.41 0.46 -0.46
C GLY A 68 20.29 -1.03 -0.84
N LYS A 69 19.46 -1.82 -0.15
CA LYS A 69 19.25 -3.24 -0.44
C LYS A 69 18.30 -3.44 -1.61
N LYS A 70 18.67 -4.36 -2.51
CA LYS A 70 17.84 -4.75 -3.66
C LYS A 70 16.76 -5.78 -3.30
N ASN A 71 16.86 -6.40 -2.12
CA ASN A 71 15.90 -7.36 -1.61
C ASN A 71 15.83 -7.30 -0.09
N GLY A 72 14.74 -7.82 0.46
CA GLY A 72 14.52 -7.90 1.89
C GLY A 72 13.06 -8.15 2.21
N SER A 73 12.71 -8.02 3.48
CA SER A 73 11.34 -8.09 3.95
C SER A 73 11.03 -6.90 4.84
N ILE A 74 9.79 -6.45 4.79
CA ILE A 74 9.25 -5.41 5.66
C ILE A 74 8.03 -5.95 6.38
N ASN A 75 7.79 -5.44 7.59
CA ASN A 75 6.58 -5.75 8.34
C ASN A 75 5.64 -4.55 8.21
N PHE A 76 4.54 -4.76 7.51
CA PHE A 76 3.48 -3.78 7.33
C PHE A 76 2.33 -4.13 8.27
N LEU A 77 1.81 -3.14 9.00
CA LEU A 77 0.66 -3.32 9.88
C LEU A 77 -0.58 -2.72 9.21
N PRO A 78 -1.49 -3.53 8.67
CA PRO A 78 -2.74 -3.05 8.09
C PRO A 78 -3.58 -2.27 9.12
N ALA A 79 -4.31 -1.28 8.62
CA ALA A 79 -5.30 -0.55 9.40
C ALA A 79 -6.34 -1.52 10.01
N LYS A 80 -6.76 -1.21 11.23
CA LYS A 80 -7.78 -2.00 11.95
C LYS A 80 -9.10 -1.98 11.18
N GLY A 81 -9.86 -3.08 11.28
CA GLY A 81 -11.21 -3.18 10.73
C GLY A 81 -11.29 -3.49 9.24
N ILE A 82 -10.16 -3.67 8.56
CA ILE A 82 -10.14 -4.14 7.17
C ILE A 82 -10.03 -5.67 7.16
N GLN A 83 -11.01 -6.32 6.50
CA GLN A 83 -11.05 -7.77 6.36
C GLN A 83 -10.08 -8.24 5.28
N GLN A 84 -9.48 -9.40 5.50
CA GLN A 84 -8.72 -10.11 4.46
C GLN A 84 -9.65 -10.44 3.27
N GLY A 85 -9.13 -10.34 2.06
CA GLY A 85 -9.85 -10.42 0.79
C GLY A 85 -10.56 -9.14 0.35
N SER A 86 -10.70 -8.13 1.23
CA SER A 86 -11.45 -6.89 0.96
C SER A 86 -10.56 -5.69 0.63
N ALA A 87 -9.25 -5.86 0.65
CA ALA A 87 -8.29 -4.80 0.42
C ALA A 87 -7.22 -5.17 -0.60
N GLU A 88 -6.47 -4.16 -1.02
CA GLU A 88 -5.26 -4.31 -1.82
C GLU A 88 -4.09 -3.72 -1.05
N ILE A 89 -2.92 -4.35 -1.16
CA ILE A 89 -1.66 -3.72 -0.77
C ILE A 89 -0.97 -3.29 -2.04
N ILE A 90 -0.70 -2.00 -2.16
CA ILE A 90 0.11 -1.44 -3.22
C ILE A 90 1.44 -1.02 -2.61
N ALA A 91 2.54 -1.34 -3.27
CA ALA A 91 3.80 -0.72 -2.93
C ALA A 91 4.44 -0.04 -4.13
N LEU A 92 5.08 1.08 -3.83
CA LEU A 92 5.65 2.03 -4.77
C LEU A 92 7.12 2.22 -4.42
N LEU A 93 8.01 1.98 -5.39
CA LEU A 93 9.43 2.28 -5.24
C LEU A 93 9.65 3.75 -5.64
N GLN A 94 9.86 4.60 -4.65
CA GLN A 94 9.89 6.04 -4.83
C GLN A 94 11.28 6.61 -4.54
N ASN A 95 11.75 7.50 -5.41
CA ASN A 95 13.01 8.21 -5.25
C ASN A 95 12.86 9.30 -4.17
N ASP A 96 13.76 9.30 -3.18
CA ASP A 96 13.66 10.17 -2.01
C ASP A 96 13.84 11.66 -2.35
N LYS A 97 14.58 11.96 -3.41
CA LYS A 97 14.92 13.35 -3.80
C LYS A 97 13.89 13.95 -4.74
N THR A 98 13.43 13.18 -5.71
CA THR A 98 12.56 13.68 -6.80
C THR A 98 11.09 13.34 -6.58
N GLY A 99 10.77 12.42 -5.67
CA GLY A 99 9.42 11.89 -5.52
C GLY A 99 8.98 10.98 -6.68
N GLN A 100 9.84 10.72 -7.67
CA GLN A 100 9.50 9.88 -8.80
C GLN A 100 9.23 8.44 -8.36
N ILE A 101 8.07 7.90 -8.73
CA ILE A 101 7.77 6.47 -8.60
C ILE A 101 8.35 5.77 -9.83
N THR A 102 9.25 4.82 -9.59
CA THR A 102 10.00 4.12 -10.67
C THR A 102 9.55 2.68 -10.87
N ALA A 103 8.81 2.13 -9.90
CA ALA A 103 8.19 0.82 -10.01
C ALA A 103 7.01 0.72 -9.03
N ALA A 104 6.06 -0.16 -9.34
CA ALA A 104 4.94 -0.47 -8.48
C ALA A 104 4.62 -1.97 -8.50
N ALA A 105 4.08 -2.47 -7.40
CA ALA A 105 3.52 -3.81 -7.32
C ALA A 105 2.22 -3.77 -6.49
N LYS A 106 1.33 -4.74 -6.75
CA LYS A 106 0.06 -4.86 -6.06
C LYS A 106 -0.22 -6.31 -5.72
N ILE A 107 -0.74 -6.55 -4.52
CA ILE A 107 -1.29 -7.84 -4.10
C ILE A 107 -2.67 -7.65 -3.50
N LYS A 108 -3.52 -8.67 -3.63
CA LYS A 108 -4.78 -8.72 -2.89
C LYS A 108 -4.47 -9.07 -1.43
N PHE A 109 -5.01 -8.31 -0.49
CA PHE A 109 -4.99 -8.62 0.92
C PHE A 109 -6.33 -9.19 1.32
#